data_AF-A0A1F3VSM2-F1
#
_entry.id   AF-A0A1F3VSM2-F1
#
_cell.length_a   1.000
_cell.length_b   1.000
_cell.length_c   1.000
_cell.angle_alpha   90.00
_cell.angle_beta   90.00
_cell.angle_gamma   90.00
#
_symmetry.space_group_name_H-M   'P 1'
#
loop_
_entity.id
_entity.type
_entity.pdbx_description
1 polymer ?
#
loop_
_entity_poly.entity_id
_entity_poly.type
_entity_poly.pdbx_seq_one_letter_code
_entity_poly.pdbx_strand_id
1 'polypeptide(L)'
;MQLMGDKVTSRETMVKAGVPVVPGTTEAIRSLPQAKKISQKLGYPIVVKASAGGGGKGMRVVSQEKELEKSLAAAQREAKAAFGDETVYIEKYLEGPHHIEVQILGDTQGKVIHLFERECSIQRRHQKVIEESPSPYIDHKLRGKICKVALQAAKAIKYTNAGTFEFLVDKKKNFYFLEMNTRVQVEHPITEMVTGVDIVKLQIKIAEGYPIPFKQKDIAQKGHAIECRIYAEDPLNNFLPSPGKILSYRIPQGPFVRLDSYLYLGCEIPIYYDPLIGKLCVWGASRKEAVHRLSRVLKEFVIQGIRTNLIFHRQVVQMKPFTQGKYDTHFIDQE
;
A
#
# COMPACT_ATOMS: atom_id res chain seq x y z
N MET A 1 -1.10 -3.53 -18.92
CA MET A 1 0.13 -3.07 -18.23
C MET A 1 0.54 -1.67 -18.70
N GLN A 2 0.79 -1.40 -19.99
CA GLN A 2 1.20 -0.07 -20.48
C GLN A 2 0.32 1.09 -20.00
N LEU A 3 -1.02 0.98 -20.12
CA LEU A 3 -1.97 2.02 -19.69
C LEU A 3 -1.86 2.42 -18.21
N MET A 4 -1.48 1.48 -17.35
CA MET A 4 -1.48 1.66 -15.89
C MET A 4 -0.06 1.69 -15.30
N GLY A 5 0.98 1.49 -16.12
CA GLY A 5 2.38 1.55 -15.69
C GLY A 5 2.94 2.96 -15.65
N ASP A 6 2.41 3.85 -16.49
CA ASP A 6 2.75 5.28 -16.49
C ASP A 6 1.77 6.09 -15.62
N LYS A 7 2.29 6.96 -14.75
CA LYS A 7 1.48 7.71 -13.78
C LYS A 7 0.58 8.75 -14.43
N VAL A 8 1.03 9.39 -15.49
CA VAL A 8 0.25 10.41 -16.19
C VAL A 8 -0.89 9.75 -16.97
N THR A 9 -0.55 8.73 -17.77
CA THR A 9 -1.50 7.99 -18.60
C THR A 9 -2.56 7.28 -17.74
N SER A 10 -2.15 6.65 -16.64
CA SER A 10 -3.07 5.99 -15.72
C SER A 10 -4.06 6.98 -15.11
N ARG A 11 -3.58 8.14 -14.67
CA ARG A 11 -4.38 9.19 -14.08
C ARG A 11 -5.38 9.79 -15.07
N GLU A 12 -4.97 10.09 -16.30
CA GLU A 12 -5.90 10.52 -17.36
C GLU A 12 -6.96 9.47 -17.67
N THR A 13 -6.57 8.19 -17.71
CA THR A 13 -7.48 7.07 -17.92
C THR A 13 -8.50 6.98 -16.79
N MET A 14 -8.06 7.15 -15.53
CA MET A 14 -8.93 7.16 -14.36
C MET A 14 -9.91 8.35 -14.36
N VAL A 15 -9.45 9.55 -14.74
CA VAL A 15 -10.34 10.71 -14.92
C VAL A 15 -11.40 10.42 -15.98
N LYS A 16 -11.03 9.87 -17.14
CA LYS A 16 -11.97 9.47 -18.20
C LYS A 16 -12.96 8.39 -17.73
N ALA A 17 -12.53 7.52 -16.80
CA ALA A 17 -13.37 6.51 -16.17
C ALA A 17 -14.25 7.05 -15.01
N GLY A 18 -14.20 8.35 -14.72
CA GLY A 18 -14.99 8.98 -13.65
C GLY A 18 -14.46 8.69 -12.24
N VAL A 19 -13.21 8.24 -12.11
CA VAL A 19 -12.57 7.97 -10.82
C VAL A 19 -12.00 9.28 -10.26
N PRO A 20 -12.31 9.65 -9.01
CA PRO A 20 -11.70 10.81 -8.38
C PRO A 20 -10.17 10.66 -8.31
N VAL A 21 -9.43 11.66 -8.77
CA VAL A 21 -7.95 11.73 -8.67
C VAL A 21 -7.54 12.90 -7.80
N VAL A 22 -6.36 12.85 -7.18
CA VAL A 22 -5.88 13.93 -6.29
C VAL A 22 -5.84 15.23 -7.09
N PRO A 23 -6.45 16.36 -6.70
CA PRO A 23 -6.42 17.59 -7.49
C PRO A 23 -4.97 17.98 -7.82
N GLY A 24 -4.68 18.26 -9.09
CA GLY A 24 -3.31 18.47 -9.53
C GLY A 24 -3.21 18.70 -11.02
N THR A 25 -1.98 18.85 -11.52
CA THR A 25 -1.71 18.99 -12.95
C THR A 25 -1.80 17.63 -13.65
N THR A 26 -2.33 17.64 -14.87
CA THR A 26 -2.23 16.52 -15.81
C THR A 26 -0.99 16.66 -16.68
N GLU A 27 -0.53 17.89 -16.88
CA GLU A 27 0.65 18.22 -17.68
C GLU A 27 1.88 18.51 -16.79
N ALA A 28 3.05 18.33 -17.39
CA ALA A 28 4.33 18.72 -16.82
C ALA A 28 4.39 20.24 -16.56
N ILE A 29 5.04 20.62 -15.46
CA ILE A 29 5.37 22.01 -15.17
C ILE A 29 6.54 22.44 -16.04
N ARG A 30 6.33 23.48 -16.88
CA ARG A 30 7.35 24.02 -17.80
C ARG A 30 7.99 25.30 -17.31
N SER A 31 7.38 25.99 -16.34
CA SER A 31 7.92 27.26 -15.83
C SER A 31 7.44 27.57 -14.40
N LEU A 32 8.23 28.39 -13.68
CA LEU A 32 7.87 28.86 -12.35
C LEU A 32 6.57 29.69 -12.31
N PRO A 33 6.29 30.61 -13.27
CA PRO A 33 5.00 31.32 -13.31
C PRO A 33 3.80 30.38 -13.45
N GLN A 34 3.92 29.34 -14.29
CA GLN A 34 2.89 28.31 -14.43
C GLN A 34 2.68 27.58 -13.09
N ALA A 35 3.77 27.17 -12.43
CA ALA A 35 3.73 26.52 -11.12
C ALA A 35 3.02 27.38 -10.07
N LYS A 36 3.36 28.68 -9.96
CA LYS A 36 2.75 29.60 -8.99
C LYS A 36 1.23 29.70 -9.16
N LYS A 37 0.76 29.91 -10.40
CA LYS A 37 -0.68 30.02 -10.70
C LYS A 37 -1.44 28.75 -10.31
N ILE A 38 -0.87 27.58 -10.58
CA ILE A 38 -1.47 26.28 -10.25
C ILE A 38 -1.49 26.07 -8.74
N SER A 39 -0.38 26.32 -8.05
CA SER A 39 -0.27 26.17 -6.59
C SER A 39 -1.25 27.07 -5.85
N GLN A 40 -1.45 28.31 -6.32
CA GLN A 40 -2.47 29.22 -5.77
C GLN A 40 -3.89 28.68 -5.97
N LYS A 41 -4.20 28.11 -7.14
CA LYS A 41 -5.51 27.51 -7.43
C LYS A 41 -5.79 26.27 -6.56
N LEU A 42 -4.79 25.41 -6.35
CA LEU A 42 -4.90 24.22 -5.51
C LEU A 42 -4.90 24.57 -4.00
N GLY A 43 -4.29 25.70 -3.67
CA GLY A 43 -3.98 26.10 -2.30
C GLY A 43 -2.84 25.26 -1.70
N TYR A 44 -2.05 25.86 -0.82
CA TYR A 44 -1.03 25.14 -0.07
C TYR A 44 -1.64 24.31 1.09
N PRO A 45 -0.92 23.30 1.63
CA PRO A 45 0.29 22.71 1.07
C PRO A 45 0.03 21.96 -0.25
N ILE A 46 1.06 21.90 -1.10
CA ILE A 46 1.10 21.11 -2.33
C ILE A 46 2.28 20.14 -2.29
N VAL A 47 2.32 19.18 -3.21
CA VAL A 47 3.46 18.30 -3.43
C VAL A 47 3.93 18.41 -4.88
N VAL A 48 5.24 18.59 -5.06
CA VAL A 48 5.93 18.48 -6.35
C VAL A 48 6.43 17.05 -6.48
N LYS A 49 6.08 16.37 -7.58
CA LYS A 49 6.43 14.97 -7.82
C LYS A 49 7.13 14.79 -9.17
N ALA A 50 8.13 13.91 -9.23
CA ALA A 50 8.73 13.43 -10.47
C ALA A 50 7.76 12.51 -11.24
N SER A 51 7.68 12.66 -12.57
CA SER A 51 6.81 11.85 -13.43
C SER A 51 7.22 10.37 -13.44
N ALA A 52 8.51 10.10 -13.65
CA ALA A 52 9.10 8.76 -13.67
C ALA A 52 9.36 8.15 -12.27
N GLY A 53 9.00 8.85 -11.18
CA GLY A 53 9.34 8.44 -9.81
C GLY A 53 8.41 7.39 -9.20
N GLY A 54 8.96 6.37 -8.53
CA GLY A 54 8.24 5.35 -7.75
C GLY A 54 8.79 5.19 -6.33
N GLY A 55 7.98 4.65 -5.41
CA GLY A 55 8.42 4.32 -4.04
C GLY A 55 8.81 5.52 -3.17
N GLY A 56 8.21 6.69 -3.41
CA GLY A 56 8.37 7.87 -2.56
C GLY A 56 9.60 8.76 -2.83
N LYS A 57 10.46 8.39 -3.78
CA LYS A 57 11.61 9.22 -4.21
C LYS A 57 11.15 10.32 -5.17
N GLY A 58 11.76 11.52 -5.09
CA GLY A 58 11.43 12.65 -5.98
C GLY A 58 10.12 13.37 -5.64
N MET A 59 9.68 13.34 -4.37
CA MET A 59 8.51 14.08 -3.89
C MET A 59 8.93 15.17 -2.89
N ARG A 60 8.39 16.38 -3.02
CA ARG A 60 8.67 17.50 -2.10
C ARG A 60 7.39 18.22 -1.72
N VAL A 61 7.11 18.29 -0.43
CA VAL A 61 6.01 19.09 0.11
C VAL A 61 6.42 20.56 0.13
N VAL A 62 5.55 21.41 -0.38
CA VAL A 62 5.72 22.87 -0.38
C VAL A 62 4.57 23.45 0.43
N SER A 63 4.89 24.11 1.54
CA SER A 63 3.88 24.60 2.49
C SER A 63 3.45 26.04 2.21
N GLN A 64 4.25 26.78 1.44
CA GLN A 64 4.02 28.20 1.13
C GLN A 64 4.75 28.62 -0.15
N GLU A 65 4.27 29.69 -0.80
CA GLU A 65 4.75 30.10 -2.12
C GLU A 65 6.26 30.39 -2.20
N LYS A 66 6.85 30.96 -1.12
CA LYS A 66 8.28 31.27 -1.07
C LYS A 66 9.19 30.05 -1.19
N GLU A 67 8.68 28.85 -0.91
CA GLU A 67 9.43 27.59 -0.99
C GLU A 67 9.34 26.93 -2.36
N LEU A 68 8.41 27.38 -3.22
CA LEU A 68 8.05 26.70 -4.46
C LEU A 68 9.22 26.60 -5.45
N GLU A 69 9.92 27.71 -5.69
CA GLU A 69 11.01 27.78 -6.66
C GLU A 69 12.15 26.83 -6.30
N LYS A 70 12.62 26.90 -5.05
CA LYS A 70 13.67 26.01 -4.54
C LYS A 70 13.24 24.54 -4.60
N SER A 71 11.99 24.24 -4.25
CA SER A 71 11.47 22.88 -4.23
C SER A 71 11.31 22.30 -5.63
N LEU A 72 10.84 23.11 -6.59
CA LEU A 72 10.70 22.71 -8.00
C LEU A 72 12.06 22.37 -8.60
N ALA A 73 13.05 23.25 -8.46
CA ALA A 73 14.41 23.04 -8.97
C ALA A 73 15.10 21.83 -8.30
N ALA A 74 14.85 21.61 -7.00
CA ALA A 74 15.36 20.43 -6.30
C ALA A 74 14.71 19.13 -6.79
N ALA A 75 13.39 19.12 -6.98
CA ALA A 75 12.67 17.95 -7.49
C ALA A 75 13.11 17.58 -8.91
N GLN A 76 13.30 18.55 -9.81
CA GLN A 76 13.78 18.32 -11.17
C GLN A 76 15.19 17.72 -11.21
N ARG A 77 16.12 18.25 -10.39
CA ARG A 77 17.48 17.70 -10.28
C ARG A 77 17.50 16.27 -9.76
N GLU A 78 16.68 15.98 -8.75
CA GLU A 78 16.54 14.64 -8.17
C GLU A 78 15.93 13.67 -9.19
N ALA A 79 14.90 14.10 -9.92
CA ALA A 79 14.28 13.32 -10.98
C ALA A 79 15.28 12.97 -12.11
N LYS A 80 16.07 13.96 -12.55
CA LYS A 80 17.15 13.74 -13.53
C LYS A 80 18.18 12.73 -13.04
N ALA A 81 18.65 12.90 -11.80
CA ALA A 81 19.72 12.07 -11.25
C ALA A 81 19.25 10.61 -11.03
N ALA A 82 18.00 10.42 -10.61
CA ALA A 82 17.46 9.10 -10.30
C ALA A 82 16.87 8.37 -11.52
N PHE A 83 16.28 9.10 -12.47
CA PHE A 83 15.47 8.53 -13.55
C PHE A 83 15.83 9.02 -14.95
N GLY A 84 16.78 9.96 -15.09
CA GLY A 84 17.14 10.55 -16.38
C GLY A 84 16.08 11.50 -16.97
N ASP A 85 15.00 11.79 -16.22
CA ASP A 85 13.87 12.61 -16.67
C ASP A 85 13.62 13.75 -15.66
N GLU A 86 13.65 15.00 -16.14
CA GLU A 86 13.41 16.21 -15.34
C GLU A 86 11.92 16.54 -15.18
N THR A 87 11.02 15.75 -15.76
CA THR A 87 9.59 16.02 -15.77
C THR A 87 9.00 15.96 -14.37
N VAL A 88 8.39 17.07 -13.93
CA VAL A 88 7.70 17.18 -12.65
C VAL A 88 6.27 17.71 -12.81
N TYR A 89 5.40 17.32 -11.89
CA TYR A 89 4.00 17.74 -11.81
C TYR A 89 3.64 18.17 -10.38
N ILE A 90 2.52 18.88 -10.23
CA ILE A 90 2.06 19.41 -8.93
C ILE A 90 0.72 18.79 -8.57
N GLU A 91 0.60 18.30 -7.34
CA GLU A 91 -0.65 17.83 -6.76
C GLU A 91 -0.94 18.52 -5.43
N LYS A 92 -2.20 18.49 -5.03
CA LYS A 92 -2.61 18.87 -3.69
C LYS A 92 -1.95 17.91 -2.69
N TYR A 93 -1.32 18.45 -1.66
CA TYR A 93 -0.84 17.63 -0.56
C TYR A 93 -2.02 17.28 0.34
N LEU A 94 -2.21 15.98 0.55
CA LEU A 94 -3.15 15.46 1.54
C LEU A 94 -2.36 15.25 2.83
N GLU A 95 -2.80 15.88 3.92
CA GLU A 95 -2.11 15.80 5.20
C GLU A 95 -2.64 14.63 6.03
N GLY A 96 -1.75 13.70 6.39
CA GLY A 96 -2.11 12.47 7.13
C GLY A 96 -3.21 11.68 6.43
N PRO A 97 -3.10 11.38 5.12
CA PRO A 97 -4.09 10.57 4.45
C PRO A 97 -4.01 9.13 4.95
N HIS A 98 -5.10 8.40 4.75
CA HIS A 98 -5.09 6.96 4.84
C HIS A 98 -4.83 6.34 3.47
N HIS A 99 -3.92 5.37 3.39
CA HIS A 99 -3.69 4.58 2.19
C HIS A 99 -4.67 3.40 2.18
N ILE A 100 -5.72 3.51 1.38
CA ILE A 100 -6.75 2.49 1.19
C ILE A 100 -6.60 1.88 -0.20
N GLU A 101 -6.65 0.57 -0.30
CA GLU A 101 -6.52 -0.07 -1.60
C GLU A 101 -7.57 -1.18 -1.79
N VAL A 102 -8.05 -1.36 -3.02
CA VAL A 102 -9.11 -2.32 -3.35
C VAL A 102 -8.57 -3.43 -4.24
N GLN A 103 -8.72 -4.67 -3.78
CA GLN A 103 -8.37 -5.86 -4.55
C GLN A 103 -9.40 -6.12 -5.65
N ILE A 104 -8.94 -6.32 -6.88
CA ILE A 104 -9.75 -6.68 -8.04
C ILE A 104 -9.30 -8.04 -8.60
N LEU A 105 -10.25 -8.80 -9.12
CA LEU A 105 -10.03 -9.94 -10.01
C LEU A 105 -10.89 -9.75 -11.26
N GLY A 106 -10.28 -9.86 -12.44
CA GLY A 106 -10.99 -9.88 -13.73
C GLY A 106 -10.68 -11.16 -14.51
N ASP A 107 -11.67 -11.78 -15.14
CA ASP A 107 -11.45 -12.92 -16.05
C ASP A 107 -11.42 -12.51 -17.52
N THR A 108 -11.00 -13.45 -18.37
CA THR A 108 -10.91 -13.29 -19.82
C THR A 108 -12.26 -13.12 -20.51
N GLN A 109 -13.38 -13.37 -19.80
CA GLN A 109 -14.74 -13.23 -20.30
C GLN A 109 -15.34 -11.85 -19.94
N GLY A 110 -14.54 -10.97 -19.33
CA GLY A 110 -14.93 -9.60 -18.98
C GLY A 110 -15.66 -9.46 -17.66
N LYS A 111 -15.78 -10.54 -16.87
CA LYS A 111 -16.32 -10.46 -15.51
C LYS A 111 -15.23 -9.90 -14.60
N VAL A 112 -15.62 -8.93 -13.79
CA VAL A 112 -14.74 -8.29 -12.80
C VAL A 112 -15.46 -8.27 -11.44
N ILE A 113 -14.72 -8.53 -10.37
CA ILE A 113 -15.17 -8.46 -8.98
C ILE A 113 -14.14 -7.72 -8.12
N HIS A 114 -14.57 -7.22 -6.96
CA HIS A 114 -13.66 -6.77 -5.90
C HIS A 114 -13.66 -7.76 -4.72
N LEU A 115 -12.52 -7.85 -4.03
CA LEU A 115 -12.36 -8.58 -2.77
C LEU A 115 -12.24 -7.63 -1.57
N PHE A 116 -12.93 -6.49 -1.66
CA PHE A 116 -12.95 -5.42 -0.66
C PHE A 116 -11.58 -4.71 -0.56
N GLU A 117 -11.40 -3.95 0.51
CA GLU A 117 -10.24 -3.10 0.71
C GLU A 117 -9.25 -3.60 1.77
N ARG A 118 -8.05 -3.03 1.72
CA ARG A 118 -7.03 -3.09 2.75
C ARG A 118 -6.65 -1.66 3.19
N GLU A 119 -6.30 -1.55 4.45
CA GLU A 119 -5.67 -0.38 5.07
C GLU A 119 -4.17 -0.60 5.13
N CYS A 120 -3.43 0.29 4.49
CA CYS A 120 -1.98 0.16 4.32
C CYS A 120 -1.26 1.42 4.80
N SER A 121 -1.86 2.21 5.70
CA SER A 121 -1.30 3.50 6.14
C SER A 121 -0.04 3.37 6.98
N ILE A 122 0.19 2.28 7.69
CA ILE A 122 1.39 2.15 8.52
C ILE A 122 2.60 1.92 7.62
N GLN A 123 3.32 2.99 7.34
CA GLN A 123 4.38 3.07 6.35
C GLN A 123 5.63 3.71 6.92
N ARG A 124 6.80 3.24 6.45
CA ARG A 124 8.11 3.84 6.72
C ARG A 124 8.73 4.27 5.41
N ARG A 125 9.06 5.56 5.26
CA ARG A 125 9.60 6.11 3.99
C ARG A 125 8.76 5.68 2.77
N HIS A 126 7.44 5.76 2.90
CA HIS A 126 6.45 5.35 1.89
C HIS A 126 6.41 3.85 1.54
N GLN A 127 7.07 2.99 2.33
CA GLN A 127 6.96 1.54 2.21
C GLN A 127 5.99 1.02 3.26
N LYS A 128 5.02 0.20 2.86
CA LYS A 128 4.05 -0.44 3.75
C LYS A 128 4.76 -1.40 4.71
N VAL A 129 4.39 -1.37 5.99
CA VAL A 129 5.03 -2.16 7.05
C VAL A 129 4.02 -3.05 7.79
N ILE A 130 2.81 -2.52 8.03
CA ILE A 130 1.67 -3.23 8.60
C ILE A 130 0.43 -2.90 7.78
N GLU A 131 -0.31 -3.94 7.43
CA GLU A 131 -1.53 -3.84 6.63
C GLU A 131 -2.68 -4.55 7.36
N GLU A 132 -3.91 -4.08 7.21
CA GLU A 132 -5.08 -4.75 7.78
C GLU A 132 -6.31 -4.72 6.86
N SER A 133 -7.18 -5.72 7.01
CA SER A 133 -8.45 -5.81 6.28
C SER A 133 -9.55 -6.30 7.21
N PRO A 134 -10.73 -5.65 7.23
CA PRO A 134 -11.05 -4.35 6.62
C PRO A 134 -10.26 -3.18 7.21
N SER A 135 -10.36 -2.01 6.58
CA SER A 135 -9.85 -0.77 7.18
C SER A 135 -10.68 -0.37 8.42
N PRO A 136 -10.02 0.00 9.55
CA PRO A 136 -10.69 0.56 10.72
C PRO A 136 -11.11 2.02 10.50
N TYR A 137 -10.56 2.69 9.49
CA TYR A 137 -10.82 4.10 9.23
C TYR A 137 -12.08 4.32 8.43
N ILE A 138 -12.33 3.53 7.39
CA ILE A 138 -13.50 3.73 6.51
C ILE A 138 -14.71 2.93 6.99
N ASP A 139 -15.88 3.56 6.95
CA ASP A 139 -17.14 2.91 7.26
C ASP A 139 -17.66 2.07 6.07
N HIS A 140 -18.75 1.32 6.29
CA HIS A 140 -19.36 0.49 5.26
C HIS A 140 -19.81 1.30 4.03
N LYS A 141 -20.27 2.54 4.22
CA LYS A 141 -20.76 3.39 3.14
C LYS A 141 -19.62 3.83 2.23
N LEU A 142 -18.51 4.30 2.79
CA LEU A 142 -17.33 4.71 2.06
C LEU A 142 -16.66 3.50 1.40
N ARG A 143 -16.55 2.36 2.11
CA ARG A 143 -16.08 1.10 1.55
C ARG A 143 -16.83 0.70 0.27
N GLY A 144 -18.16 0.71 0.32
CA GLY A 144 -19.00 0.41 -0.84
C GLY A 144 -18.77 1.38 -2.01
N LYS A 145 -18.56 2.68 -1.73
CA LYS A 145 -18.23 3.68 -2.76
C LYS A 145 -16.87 3.42 -3.41
N ILE A 146 -15.81 3.23 -2.62
CA ILE A 146 -14.45 3.02 -3.13
C ILE A 146 -14.40 1.72 -3.94
N CYS A 147 -14.98 0.64 -3.42
CA CYS A 147 -15.04 -0.64 -4.14
C CYS A 147 -15.81 -0.54 -5.47
N LYS A 148 -16.93 0.20 -5.49
CA LYS A 148 -17.70 0.45 -6.72
C LYS A 148 -16.88 1.22 -7.76
N VAL A 149 -16.16 2.25 -7.33
CA VAL A 149 -15.30 3.05 -8.23
C VAL A 149 -14.15 2.22 -8.79
N ALA A 150 -13.46 1.44 -7.95
CA ALA A 150 -12.40 0.52 -8.40
C ALA A 150 -12.93 -0.50 -9.41
N LEU A 151 -14.14 -1.04 -9.18
CA LEU A 151 -14.78 -1.97 -10.11
C LEU A 151 -15.15 -1.31 -11.45
N GLN A 152 -15.65 -0.07 -11.43
CA GLN A 152 -15.95 0.70 -12.64
C GLN A 152 -14.67 0.98 -13.44
N ALA A 153 -13.59 1.39 -12.77
CA ALA A 153 -12.29 1.62 -13.38
C ALA A 153 -11.74 0.36 -14.05
N ALA A 154 -11.76 -0.77 -13.34
CA ALA A 154 -11.30 -2.06 -13.85
C ALA A 154 -12.07 -2.50 -15.10
N LYS A 155 -13.39 -2.28 -15.13
CA LYS A 155 -14.23 -2.56 -16.32
C LYS A 155 -13.88 -1.65 -17.50
N ALA A 156 -13.66 -0.36 -17.25
CA ALA A 156 -13.31 0.61 -18.29
C ALA A 156 -12.02 0.23 -19.03
N ILE A 157 -11.05 -0.36 -18.33
CA ILE A 157 -9.77 -0.81 -18.90
C ILE A 157 -9.75 -2.29 -19.28
N LYS A 158 -10.90 -2.98 -19.21
CA LYS A 158 -11.04 -4.43 -19.48
C LYS A 158 -9.99 -5.26 -18.70
N TYR A 159 -9.83 -4.95 -17.41
CA TYR A 159 -8.78 -5.54 -16.58
C TYR A 159 -8.94 -7.06 -16.48
N THR A 160 -7.82 -7.78 -16.56
CA THR A 160 -7.75 -9.24 -16.43
C THR A 160 -6.71 -9.61 -15.38
N ASN A 161 -6.91 -10.75 -14.70
CA ASN A 161 -6.11 -11.27 -13.60
C ASN A 161 -6.27 -10.44 -12.29
N ALA A 162 -5.37 -10.61 -11.32
CA ALA A 162 -5.39 -9.85 -10.07
C ALA A 162 -4.73 -8.48 -10.25
N GLY A 163 -5.28 -7.49 -9.57
CA GLY A 163 -4.70 -6.15 -9.49
C GLY A 163 -5.32 -5.35 -8.36
N THR A 164 -4.70 -4.24 -8.02
CA THR A 164 -5.15 -3.41 -6.91
C THR A 164 -5.20 -1.94 -7.33
N PHE A 165 -6.31 -1.28 -7.01
CA PHE A 165 -6.43 0.17 -7.11
C PHE A 165 -6.12 0.80 -5.75
N GLU A 166 -5.11 1.66 -5.69
CA GLU A 166 -4.71 2.38 -4.49
C GLU A 166 -5.35 3.77 -4.45
N PHE A 167 -5.76 4.18 -3.26
CA PHE A 167 -6.42 5.44 -2.98
C PHE A 167 -5.82 6.09 -1.75
N LEU A 168 -5.75 7.43 -1.75
CA LEU A 168 -5.56 8.23 -0.56
C LEU A 168 -6.92 8.72 -0.07
N VAL A 169 -7.21 8.50 1.22
CA VAL A 169 -8.44 8.97 1.88
C VAL A 169 -8.08 10.07 2.87
N ASP A 170 -8.65 11.26 2.69
CA ASP A 170 -8.37 12.41 3.56
C ASP A 170 -9.19 12.39 4.85
N LYS A 171 -8.87 13.31 5.77
CA LYS A 171 -9.57 13.52 7.05
C LYS A 171 -11.07 13.80 6.90
N LYS A 172 -11.51 14.29 5.74
CA LYS A 172 -12.90 14.60 5.40
C LYS A 172 -13.61 13.42 4.71
N LYS A 173 -12.96 12.25 4.63
CA LYS A 173 -13.48 11.03 4.00
C LYS A 173 -13.68 11.15 2.48
N ASN A 174 -12.99 12.09 1.84
CA ASN A 174 -12.84 12.07 0.38
C ASN A 174 -11.72 11.11 0.02
N PHE A 175 -11.86 10.41 -1.10
CA PHE A 175 -10.85 9.48 -1.59
C PHE A 175 -10.40 9.87 -2.99
N TYR A 176 -9.15 9.59 -3.28
CA TYR A 176 -8.50 9.98 -4.52
C TYR A 176 -7.61 8.84 -5.00
N PHE A 177 -7.77 8.43 -6.26
CA PHE A 177 -6.91 7.45 -6.89
C PHE A 177 -5.46 7.92 -6.86
N LEU A 178 -4.60 7.00 -6.44
CA LEU A 178 -3.16 7.18 -6.35
C LEU A 178 -2.46 6.46 -7.50
N GLU A 179 -2.62 5.15 -7.57
CA GLU A 179 -2.04 4.30 -8.60
C GLU A 179 -2.77 2.97 -8.71
N MET A 180 -2.41 2.16 -9.70
CA MET A 180 -2.88 0.79 -9.83
C MET A 180 -1.70 -0.17 -9.93
N ASN A 181 -1.65 -1.13 -9.02
CA ASN A 181 -0.71 -2.24 -9.11
C ASN A 181 -1.31 -3.34 -10.00
N THR A 182 -0.77 -3.50 -11.20
CA THR A 182 -1.25 -4.49 -12.19
C THR A 182 -0.70 -5.90 -11.98
N ARG A 183 -0.62 -6.29 -10.71
CA ARG A 183 -0.06 -7.56 -10.23
C ARG A 183 -0.62 -7.89 -8.84
N VAL A 184 -0.33 -9.09 -8.35
CA VAL A 184 -0.52 -9.43 -6.94
C VAL A 184 0.37 -8.56 -6.04
N GLN A 185 -0.11 -8.28 -4.84
CA GLN A 185 0.59 -7.50 -3.83
C GLN A 185 1.05 -8.39 -2.66
N VAL A 186 2.00 -7.87 -1.88
CA VAL A 186 2.62 -8.59 -0.75
C VAL A 186 1.55 -8.96 0.27
N GLU A 187 0.67 -8.00 0.54
CA GLU A 187 -0.44 -7.96 1.50
C GLU A 187 -1.74 -8.64 1.03
N HIS A 188 -1.72 -9.40 -0.08
CA HIS A 188 -2.89 -10.19 -0.49
C HIS A 188 -3.38 -11.22 0.57
N PRO A 189 -2.53 -11.84 1.43
CA PRO A 189 -2.98 -12.86 2.38
C PRO A 189 -4.09 -12.40 3.33
N ILE A 190 -4.06 -11.14 3.79
CA ILE A 190 -5.10 -10.61 4.68
C ILE A 190 -6.46 -10.51 3.99
N THR A 191 -6.49 -10.25 2.68
CA THR A 191 -7.73 -10.33 1.89
C THR A 191 -8.22 -11.77 1.77
N GLU A 192 -7.32 -12.73 1.52
CA GLU A 192 -7.68 -14.15 1.47
C GLU A 192 -8.25 -14.62 2.81
N MET A 193 -7.65 -14.21 3.93
CA MET A 193 -8.09 -14.61 5.28
C MET A 193 -9.47 -14.08 5.65
N VAL A 194 -9.86 -12.89 5.20
CA VAL A 194 -11.20 -12.33 5.49
C VAL A 194 -12.26 -12.73 4.48
N THR A 195 -11.89 -13.15 3.26
CA THR A 195 -12.86 -13.51 2.20
C THR A 195 -12.97 -15.02 1.97
N GLY A 196 -11.95 -15.80 2.35
CA GLY A 196 -11.83 -17.21 1.98
C GLY A 196 -11.48 -17.45 0.51
N VAL A 197 -11.15 -16.40 -0.24
CA VAL A 197 -10.81 -16.48 -1.67
C VAL A 197 -9.30 -16.61 -1.83
N ASP A 198 -8.85 -17.71 -2.44
CA ASP A 198 -7.46 -17.93 -2.84
C ASP A 198 -7.18 -17.14 -4.14
N ILE A 199 -6.48 -16.02 -4.00
CA ILE A 199 -6.19 -15.07 -5.07
C ILE A 199 -5.20 -15.70 -6.05
N VAL A 200 -4.10 -16.27 -5.56
CA VAL A 200 -3.03 -16.80 -6.43
C VAL A 200 -3.55 -17.97 -7.26
N LYS A 201 -4.33 -18.88 -6.67
CA LYS A 201 -4.98 -19.96 -7.42
C LYS A 201 -5.94 -19.44 -8.49
N LEU A 202 -6.70 -18.39 -8.19
CA LEU A 202 -7.58 -17.77 -9.18
C LEU A 202 -6.80 -17.06 -10.29
N GLN A 203 -5.65 -16.45 -9.99
CA GLN A 203 -4.80 -15.87 -11.03
C GLN A 203 -4.37 -16.92 -12.05
N ILE A 204 -3.97 -18.11 -11.59
CA ILE A 204 -3.58 -19.23 -12.46
C ILE A 204 -4.79 -19.70 -13.28
N LYS A 205 -5.93 -19.96 -12.63
CA LYS A 205 -7.16 -20.39 -13.33
C LYS A 205 -7.64 -19.38 -14.38
N ILE A 206 -7.59 -18.09 -14.07
CA ILE A 206 -7.95 -17.02 -15.00
C ILE A 206 -6.99 -17.00 -16.19
N ALA A 207 -5.68 -17.20 -15.95
CA ALA A 207 -4.69 -17.27 -17.03
C ALA A 207 -4.91 -18.50 -17.93
N GLU A 208 -5.44 -19.60 -17.40
CA GLU A 208 -5.90 -20.77 -18.15
C GLU A 208 -7.24 -20.56 -18.88
N GLY A 209 -7.88 -19.40 -18.71
CA GLY A 209 -9.15 -19.05 -19.36
C GLY A 209 -10.41 -19.48 -18.60
N TYR A 210 -10.27 -20.03 -17.38
CA TYR A 210 -11.43 -20.34 -16.55
C TYR A 210 -12.12 -19.06 -16.03
N PRO A 211 -13.45 -19.02 -16.02
CA PRO A 211 -14.19 -17.89 -15.47
C PRO A 211 -14.07 -17.83 -13.95
N ILE A 212 -14.26 -16.64 -13.38
CA ILE A 212 -14.38 -16.48 -11.93
C ILE A 212 -15.63 -17.23 -11.43
N PRO A 213 -15.52 -18.16 -10.48
CA PRO A 213 -16.61 -19.10 -10.18
C PRO A 213 -17.75 -18.53 -9.31
N PHE A 214 -17.66 -17.29 -8.84
CA PHE A 214 -18.63 -16.68 -7.92
C PHE A 214 -19.02 -15.26 -8.35
N LYS A 215 -20.20 -14.79 -7.95
CA LYS A 215 -20.68 -13.42 -8.20
C LYS A 215 -20.26 -12.50 -7.04
N GLN A 216 -20.28 -11.18 -7.25
CA GLN A 216 -19.92 -10.20 -6.21
C GLN A 216 -20.71 -10.39 -4.91
N LYS A 217 -22.00 -10.75 -5.01
CA LYS A 217 -22.88 -10.97 -3.86
C LYS A 217 -22.56 -12.22 -3.03
N ASP A 218 -21.77 -13.15 -3.59
CA ASP A 218 -21.41 -14.40 -2.93
C ASP A 218 -20.16 -14.23 -2.04
N ILE A 219 -19.48 -13.07 -2.15
CA ILE A 219 -18.25 -12.76 -1.43
C ILE A 219 -18.61 -11.91 -0.20
N ALA A 220 -18.18 -12.37 0.96
CA ALA A 220 -18.34 -11.65 2.22
C ALA A 220 -16.97 -11.43 2.88
N GLN A 221 -16.79 -10.28 3.51
CA GLN A 221 -15.65 -9.99 4.37
C GLN A 221 -16.02 -10.34 5.81
N LYS A 222 -15.35 -11.35 6.39
CA LYS A 222 -15.63 -11.86 7.72
C LYS A 222 -14.43 -11.67 8.64
N GLY A 223 -14.68 -11.17 9.84
CA GLY A 223 -13.65 -10.89 10.83
C GLY A 223 -12.68 -9.80 10.39
N HIS A 224 -11.45 -9.90 10.86
CA HIS A 224 -10.41 -8.91 10.68
C HIS A 224 -9.05 -9.58 10.61
N ALA A 225 -8.24 -9.24 9.61
CA ALA A 225 -6.90 -9.76 9.44
C ALA A 225 -5.86 -8.64 9.44
N ILE A 226 -4.66 -8.94 9.96
CA ILE A 226 -3.53 -8.02 10.05
C ILE A 226 -2.27 -8.74 9.58
N GLU A 227 -1.49 -8.11 8.70
CA GLU A 227 -0.17 -8.58 8.23
C GLU A 227 0.92 -7.67 8.81
N CYS A 228 2.00 -8.28 9.28
CA CYS A 228 3.25 -7.61 9.57
C CYS A 228 4.34 -8.12 8.62
N ARG A 229 5.02 -7.20 7.93
CA ARG A 229 6.21 -7.54 7.14
C ARG A 229 7.43 -7.73 8.03
N ILE A 230 7.99 -8.92 8.02
CA ILE A 230 9.18 -9.26 8.82
C ILE A 230 10.41 -9.03 7.96
N TYR A 231 11.24 -8.07 8.36
CA TYR A 231 12.45 -7.65 7.66
C TYR A 231 13.70 -8.05 8.46
N ALA A 232 14.74 -8.48 7.75
CA ALA A 232 16.11 -8.58 8.23
C ALA A 232 16.74 -7.18 8.34
N GLU A 233 16.22 -6.37 9.25
CA GLU A 233 16.66 -4.99 9.53
C GLU A 233 16.80 -4.79 11.03
N ASP A 234 17.66 -3.86 11.46
CA ASP A 234 17.81 -3.46 12.87
C ASP A 234 17.11 -2.13 13.16
N PRO A 235 15.88 -2.12 13.74
CA PRO A 235 15.17 -0.88 14.05
C PRO A 235 15.93 0.07 14.98
N LEU A 236 16.80 -0.46 15.84
CA LEU A 236 17.59 0.35 16.78
C LEU A 236 18.79 1.02 16.12
N ASN A 237 19.13 0.61 14.89
CA ASN A 237 20.22 1.16 14.10
C ASN A 237 19.71 1.67 12.75
N ASN A 238 18.70 2.55 12.79
CA ASN A 238 18.06 3.18 11.62
C ASN A 238 17.57 2.17 10.55
N PHE A 239 17.18 0.96 11.00
CA PHE A 239 16.75 -0.16 10.16
C PHE A 239 17.78 -0.52 9.09
N LEU A 240 19.07 -0.52 9.46
CA LEU A 240 20.10 -1.06 8.57
C LEU A 240 19.82 -2.54 8.28
N PRO A 241 19.99 -2.99 7.02
CA PRO A 241 19.89 -4.40 6.69
C PRO A 241 20.83 -5.25 7.56
N SER A 242 20.35 -6.41 7.99
CA SER A 242 21.07 -7.38 8.81
C SER A 242 21.19 -8.72 8.06
N PRO A 243 22.05 -8.80 7.02
CA PRO A 243 22.35 -10.09 6.38
C PRO A 243 23.01 -11.06 7.37
N GLY A 244 23.03 -12.34 7.03
CA GLY A 244 23.71 -13.35 7.81
C GLY A 244 22.94 -14.67 7.94
N LYS A 245 23.51 -15.58 8.72
CA LYS A 245 22.98 -16.94 8.87
C LYS A 245 21.96 -17.03 9.99
N ILE A 246 20.84 -17.70 9.73
CA ILE A 246 19.83 -18.02 10.73
C ILE A 246 20.36 -19.14 11.64
N LEU A 247 20.59 -18.82 12.91
CA LEU A 247 21.11 -19.73 13.93
C LEU A 247 20.01 -20.39 14.77
N SER A 248 18.85 -19.74 14.88
CA SER A 248 17.66 -20.29 15.51
C SER A 248 16.42 -19.72 14.86
N TYR A 249 15.43 -20.57 14.63
CA TYR A 249 14.18 -20.22 13.98
C TYR A 249 13.03 -20.95 14.65
N ARG A 250 12.20 -20.22 15.39
CA ARG A 250 10.97 -20.74 16.00
C ARG A 250 9.79 -19.93 15.50
N ILE A 251 9.00 -20.55 14.64
CA ILE A 251 7.78 -19.97 14.08
C ILE A 251 6.65 -19.99 15.11
N PRO A 252 5.83 -18.92 15.19
CA PRO A 252 4.61 -18.96 15.98
C PRO A 252 3.58 -19.86 15.29
N GLN A 253 2.86 -20.66 16.06
CA GLN A 253 1.80 -21.53 15.58
C GLN A 253 0.45 -21.16 16.21
N GLY A 254 -0.61 -21.86 15.83
CA GLY A 254 -1.94 -21.74 16.41
C GLY A 254 -3.03 -21.38 15.39
N PRO A 255 -4.30 -21.37 15.82
CA PRO A 255 -5.42 -21.09 14.94
C PRO A 255 -5.35 -19.66 14.41
N PHE A 256 -5.67 -19.51 13.12
CA PHE A 256 -5.74 -18.22 12.44
C PHE A 256 -4.42 -17.44 12.41
N VAL A 257 -3.30 -18.16 12.44
CA VAL A 257 -1.95 -17.64 12.23
C VAL A 257 -1.45 -18.20 10.90
N ARG A 258 -1.02 -17.32 10.00
CA ARG A 258 -0.44 -17.68 8.71
C ARG A 258 0.93 -17.02 8.60
N LEU A 259 1.93 -17.78 8.17
CA LEU A 259 3.28 -17.31 7.94
C LEU A 259 3.72 -17.71 6.54
N ASP A 260 3.95 -16.72 5.69
CA ASP A 260 4.52 -16.91 4.36
C ASP A 260 5.99 -16.50 4.45
N SER A 261 6.90 -17.47 4.47
CA SER A 261 8.34 -17.23 4.66
C SER A 261 9.15 -18.30 3.92
N TYR A 262 10.34 -17.92 3.44
CA TYR A 262 11.32 -18.85 2.86
C TYR A 262 12.39 -19.29 3.86
N LEU A 263 12.31 -18.83 5.12
CA LEU A 263 13.33 -19.11 6.12
C LEU A 263 13.32 -20.56 6.58
N TYR A 264 14.52 -21.07 6.83
CA TYR A 264 14.76 -22.33 7.51
C TYR A 264 16.05 -22.22 8.35
N LEU A 265 16.24 -23.16 9.29
CA LEU A 265 17.44 -23.17 10.12
C LEU A 265 18.71 -23.31 9.26
N GLY A 266 19.67 -22.41 9.43
CA GLY A 266 20.90 -22.38 8.65
C GLY A 266 20.81 -21.63 7.32
N CYS A 267 19.64 -21.11 6.94
CA CYS A 267 19.47 -20.23 5.79
C CYS A 267 20.35 -18.98 5.94
N GLU A 268 20.95 -18.51 4.84
CA GLU A 268 21.76 -17.30 4.80
C GLU A 268 21.00 -16.19 4.07
N ILE A 269 20.89 -15.03 4.71
CA ILE A 269 20.24 -13.84 4.16
C ILE A 269 21.30 -13.00 3.43
N PRO A 270 21.19 -12.84 2.10
CA PRO A 270 22.17 -12.08 1.32
C PRO A 270 21.93 -10.57 1.44
N ILE A 271 22.95 -9.79 1.05
CA ILE A 271 22.85 -8.32 0.95
C ILE A 271 22.23 -7.82 -0.36
N TYR A 272 22.04 -8.71 -1.34
CA TYR A 272 21.73 -8.32 -2.72
C TYR A 272 20.24 -8.09 -3.00
N TYR A 273 19.35 -8.56 -2.12
CA TYR A 273 17.90 -8.52 -2.32
C TYR A 273 17.19 -7.68 -1.26
N ASP A 274 15.89 -7.52 -1.44
CA ASP A 274 15.02 -6.93 -0.43
C ASP A 274 15.12 -7.70 0.90
N PRO A 275 15.22 -7.02 2.06
CA PRO A 275 15.41 -7.68 3.34
C PRO A 275 14.15 -8.38 3.88
N LEU A 276 13.04 -8.46 3.13
CA LEU A 276 11.83 -9.16 3.54
C LEU A 276 12.12 -10.66 3.70
N ILE A 277 11.95 -11.17 4.91
CA ILE A 277 12.20 -12.57 5.26
C ILE A 277 10.92 -13.35 5.56
N GLY A 278 9.79 -12.66 5.78
CA GLY A 278 8.49 -13.30 5.90
C GLY A 278 7.35 -12.33 6.08
N LYS A 279 6.13 -12.85 5.95
CA LYS A 279 4.88 -12.11 6.16
C LYS A 279 4.09 -12.84 7.22
N LEU A 280 3.84 -12.17 8.33
CA LEU A 280 3.11 -12.74 9.46
C LEU A 280 1.69 -12.21 9.46
N CYS A 281 0.73 -13.07 9.16
CA CYS A 281 -0.68 -12.73 9.15
C CYS A 281 -1.42 -13.36 10.32
N VAL A 282 -2.36 -12.63 10.89
CA VAL A 282 -3.34 -13.16 11.84
C VAL A 282 -4.74 -12.78 11.40
N TRP A 283 -5.73 -13.58 11.80
CA TRP A 283 -7.14 -13.24 11.68
C TRP A 283 -7.83 -13.36 13.03
N GLY A 284 -8.87 -12.57 13.29
CA GLY A 284 -9.78 -12.71 14.43
C GLY A 284 -11.21 -12.29 14.07
N ALA A 285 -12.20 -12.65 14.90
CA ALA A 285 -13.59 -12.30 14.64
C ALA A 285 -13.86 -10.78 14.78
N SER A 286 -12.97 -10.07 15.46
CA SER A 286 -12.94 -8.61 15.53
C SER A 286 -11.51 -8.10 15.43
N ARG A 287 -11.33 -6.82 15.10
CA ARG A 287 -10.02 -6.15 15.13
C ARG A 287 -9.31 -6.31 16.48
N LYS A 288 -10.03 -6.16 17.59
CA LYS A 288 -9.48 -6.32 18.94
C LYS A 288 -8.89 -7.71 19.14
N GLU A 289 -9.59 -8.74 18.68
CA GLU A 289 -9.12 -10.12 18.75
C GLU A 289 -7.89 -10.35 17.86
N ALA A 290 -7.90 -9.82 16.63
CA ALA A 290 -6.75 -9.88 15.72
C ALA A 290 -5.52 -9.22 16.34
N VAL A 291 -5.66 -8.04 16.95
CA VAL A 291 -4.57 -7.33 17.65
C VAL A 291 -4.04 -8.14 18.84
N HIS A 292 -4.92 -8.73 19.66
CA HIS A 292 -4.49 -9.61 20.76
C HIS A 292 -3.72 -10.83 20.25
N ARG A 293 -4.22 -11.48 19.18
CA ARG A 293 -3.56 -12.62 18.55
C ARG A 293 -2.19 -12.23 17.98
N LEU A 294 -2.11 -11.09 17.30
CA LEU A 294 -0.85 -10.54 16.78
C LEU A 294 0.16 -10.30 17.91
N SER A 295 -0.27 -9.67 19.00
CA SER A 295 0.58 -9.42 20.18
C SER A 295 1.16 -10.71 20.76
N ARG A 296 0.36 -11.78 20.86
CA ARG A 296 0.83 -13.10 21.30
C ARG A 296 1.82 -13.73 20.31
N VAL A 297 1.45 -13.80 19.03
CA VAL A 297 2.26 -14.37 17.95
C VAL A 297 3.64 -13.71 17.88
N LEU A 298 3.70 -12.37 17.95
CA LEU A 298 4.95 -11.62 17.88
C LEU A 298 5.89 -11.93 19.05
N LYS A 299 5.37 -12.24 20.25
CA LYS A 299 6.18 -12.64 21.41
C LYS A 299 6.78 -14.04 21.24
N GLU A 300 6.07 -14.93 20.58
CA GLU A 300 6.51 -16.31 20.35
C GLU A 300 7.53 -16.45 19.22
N PHE A 301 7.47 -15.56 18.23
CA PHE A 301 8.34 -15.58 17.06
C PHE A 301 9.79 -15.27 17.45
N VAL A 302 10.68 -16.25 17.23
CA VAL A 302 12.12 -16.12 17.48
C VAL A 302 12.90 -16.37 16.20
N ILE A 303 13.76 -15.41 15.87
CA ILE A 303 14.76 -15.49 14.82
C ILE A 303 16.07 -15.04 15.46
N GLN A 304 17.11 -15.87 15.42
CA GLN A 304 18.46 -15.54 15.92
C GLN A 304 19.50 -15.73 14.82
N GLY A 305 20.64 -15.05 14.98
CA GLY A 305 21.72 -14.99 13.98
C GLY A 305 21.74 -13.68 13.18
N ILE A 306 20.60 -13.01 13.08
CA ILE A 306 20.44 -11.68 12.47
C ILE A 306 19.56 -10.79 13.37
N ARG A 307 19.59 -9.48 13.11
CA ARG A 307 18.60 -8.53 13.63
C ARG A 307 17.35 -8.53 12.74
N THR A 308 16.20 -8.26 13.37
CA THR A 308 14.92 -8.19 12.67
C THR A 308 14.06 -7.06 13.22
N ASN A 309 13.07 -6.64 12.45
CA ASN A 309 12.10 -5.63 12.87
C ASN A 309 11.00 -6.17 13.83
N LEU A 310 11.14 -7.38 14.37
CA LEU A 310 10.16 -7.95 15.32
C LEU A 310 9.99 -7.08 16.57
N ILE A 311 11.05 -6.41 17.05
CA ILE A 311 10.96 -5.51 18.20
C ILE A 311 10.08 -4.30 17.90
N PHE A 312 10.18 -3.74 16.70
CA PHE A 312 9.34 -2.64 16.23
C PHE A 312 7.87 -3.05 16.22
N HIS A 313 7.53 -4.20 15.61
CA HIS A 313 6.16 -4.70 15.60
C HIS A 313 5.59 -4.94 17.00
N ARG A 314 6.40 -5.49 17.92
CA ARG A 314 6.01 -5.71 19.33
C ARG A 314 5.68 -4.41 20.05
N GLN A 315 6.33 -3.30 19.71
CA GLN A 315 6.02 -1.98 20.27
C GLN A 315 4.74 -1.42 19.66
N VAL A 316 4.62 -1.42 18.33
CA VAL A 316 3.44 -0.88 17.62
C VAL A 316 2.13 -1.51 18.11
N VAL A 317 2.08 -2.83 18.28
CA VAL A 317 0.86 -3.52 18.70
C VAL A 317 0.41 -3.20 20.14
N GLN A 318 1.26 -2.53 20.92
CA GLN A 318 0.95 -2.06 22.28
C GLN A 318 0.54 -0.59 22.32
N MET A 319 0.76 0.16 21.24
CA MET A 319 0.46 1.59 21.18
C MET A 319 -1.06 1.84 21.12
N LYS A 320 -1.52 2.85 21.86
CA LYS A 320 -2.94 3.23 21.89
C LYS A 320 -3.49 3.64 20.52
N PRO A 321 -2.80 4.45 19.69
CA PRO A 321 -3.29 4.81 18.37
C PRO A 321 -3.49 3.58 17.47
N PHE A 322 -2.54 2.62 17.49
CA PHE A 322 -2.68 1.36 16.76
C PHE A 322 -3.85 0.52 17.26
N THR A 323 -3.94 0.26 18.56
CA THR A 323 -5.01 -0.57 19.15
C THR A 323 -6.41 0.03 18.94
N GLN A 324 -6.52 1.36 18.83
CA GLN A 324 -7.77 2.06 18.54
C GLN A 324 -8.08 2.22 17.03
N GLY A 325 -7.13 1.88 16.14
CA GLY A 325 -7.30 2.08 14.70
C GLY A 325 -7.26 3.56 14.28
N LYS A 326 -6.56 4.39 15.07
CA LYS A 326 -6.41 5.83 14.87
C LYS A 326 -4.96 6.14 14.50
N TYR A 327 -4.62 5.89 13.25
CA TYR A 327 -3.28 6.13 12.70
C TYR A 327 -3.44 6.57 11.25
N ASP A 328 -2.48 7.28 10.69
CA ASP A 328 -2.44 7.64 9.27
C ASP A 328 -1.05 7.33 8.69
N THR A 329 -0.75 7.81 7.48
CA THR A 329 0.56 7.57 6.84
C THR A 329 1.76 8.13 7.59
N HIS A 330 1.57 9.01 8.57
CA HIS A 330 2.64 9.58 9.39
C HIS A 330 2.83 8.83 10.72
N PHE A 331 2.10 7.75 10.97
CA PHE A 331 2.13 7.04 12.26
C PHE A 331 3.54 6.70 12.75
N ILE A 332 4.40 6.14 11.90
CA ILE A 332 5.78 5.76 12.29
C ILE A 332 6.66 6.99 12.54
N ASP A 333 6.40 8.11 11.87
CA ASP A 333 7.19 9.33 12.03
C ASP A 333 6.77 10.13 13.29
N GLN A 334 5.59 9.85 13.85
CA GLN A 334 4.99 10.58 14.97
C GLN A 334 5.09 9.86 16.33
N GLU A 335 5.17 8.53 16.33
CA GLU A 335 5.09 7.68 17.53
C GLU A 335 6.39 6.93 17.82
#